data_AF-K2RVU3-F1
#
_entry.id   AF-K2RVU3-F1
#
_cell.length_a   1.000
_cell.length_b   1.000
_cell.length_c   1.000
_cell.angle_alpha   90.00
_cell.angle_beta   90.00
_cell.angle_gamma   90.00
#
_symmetry.space_group_name_H-M   'P 1'
#
loop_
_entity.id
_entity.type
_entity.pdbx_description
1 polymer ?
#
loop_
_entity_poly.entity_id
_entity_poly.type
_entity_poly.pdbx_seq_one_letter_code
_entity_poly.pdbx_strand_id
1 'polypeptide(L)' 'MVELDTMKIQKTNGSYFVYIPKVWVNAMDLKKGDKLIWSVEEGNHGILILKKMIEG' A
#
# COMPACT_ATOMS: atom_id res chain seq x y z
N MET A 1 3.17 -0.53 -21.42
CA MET A 1 1.94 -0.95 -20.71
C MET A 1 2.34 -1.18 -19.26
N VAL A 2 1.76 -0.46 -18.29
CA VAL A 2 2.15 -0.61 -16.88
C VAL A 2 1.39 -1.81 -16.32
N GLU A 3 2.09 -2.91 -16.04
CA GLU A 3 1.50 -4.07 -15.35
C GLU A 3 1.03 -3.63 -13.96
N LEU A 4 -0.28 -3.66 -13.72
CA LEU A 4 -0.91 -3.51 -12.41
C LEU A 4 -1.39 -4.89 -11.97
N ASP A 5 -0.49 -5.72 -11.50
CA ASP A 5 -0.83 -7.11 -11.17
C ASP A 5 -1.31 -7.25 -9.72
N THR A 6 -2.56 -6.82 -9.53
CA THR A 6 -3.52 -7.13 -8.45
C THR A 6 -3.07 -7.03 -6.98
N MET A 7 -3.85 -6.32 -6.17
CA MET A 7 -3.73 -6.35 -4.71
C MET A 7 -4.51 -7.53 -4.13
N LYS A 8 -3.96 -8.19 -3.10
CA LYS A 8 -4.66 -9.23 -2.34
C LYS A 8 -4.71 -8.87 -0.86
N ILE A 9 -5.86 -9.05 -0.24
CA ILE A 9 -6.05 -8.89 1.20
C ILE A 9 -6.27 -10.28 1.81
N GLN A 10 -5.53 -10.58 2.88
CA GLN A 10 -5.71 -11.80 3.66
C GLN A 10 -5.98 -11.43 5.12
N LYS A 11 -7.09 -11.94 5.67
CA LYS A 11 -7.39 -11.82 7.10
C LYS A 11 -6.64 -12.91 7.86
N THR A 12 -6.03 -12.55 8.98
CA THR A 12 -5.34 -13.49 9.89
C THR A 12 -5.44 -12.98 11.32
N ASN A 13 -6.10 -13.74 12.20
CA ASN A 13 -6.19 -13.50 13.65
C ASN A 13 -6.28 -12.02 14.08
N GLY A 14 -7.35 -11.34 13.66
CA GLY A 14 -7.60 -9.93 14.02
C GLY A 14 -6.79 -8.90 13.22
N SER A 15 -5.90 -9.35 12.34
CA SER A 15 -5.10 -8.49 11.45
C SER A 15 -5.45 -8.71 9.98
N TYR A 16 -5.15 -7.73 9.14
CA TYR A 16 -5.23 -7.82 7.69
C TYR A 16 -3.83 -7.66 7.09
N PHE A 17 -3.44 -8.62 6.27
CA PHE A 17 -2.23 -8.55 5.46
C PHE A 17 -2.62 -8.10 4.06
N VAL A 18 -2.03 -6.98 3.62
CA VAL A 18 -2.21 -6.46 2.26
C VAL A 18 -0.95 -6.78 1.48
N TYR A 19 -1.09 -7.63 0.46
CA TYR A 19 -0.04 -7.94 -0.48
C TYR A 19 -0.11 -6.94 -1.64
N ILE A 20 0.92 -6.11 -1.78
CA ILE A 20 1.03 -5.13 -2.85
C ILE A 20 1.89 -5.66 -4.00
N PRO A 21 1.59 -5.28 -5.26
CA PRO A 21 2.40 -5.67 -6.41
C PRO A 21 3.86 -5.20 -6.27
N LYS A 22 4.81 -6.00 -6.76
CA LYS A 22 6.25 -5.63 -6.76
C LYS A 22 6.52 -4.32 -7.48
N VAL A 23 5.72 -3.98 -8.50
CA VAL A 23 5.83 -2.71 -9.22
C VAL A 23 5.66 -1.49 -8.30
N TRP A 24 4.79 -1.56 -7.29
CA TRP A 24 4.60 -0.47 -6.32
C TRP A 24 5.78 -0.38 -5.36
N VAL A 25 6.26 -1.54 -4.89
CA VAL A 25 7.46 -1.63 -4.04
C VAL A 25 8.65 -0.94 -4.72
N ASN A 26 8.86 -1.23 -6.00
CA ASN A 26 9.94 -0.64 -6.78
C ASN A 26 9.73 0.85 -7.05
N ALA A 27 8.52 1.25 -7.47
CA ALA A 27 8.21 2.64 -7.79
C ALA A 27 8.32 3.59 -6.57
N MET A 28 8.09 3.06 -5.37
CA MET A 28 8.15 3.82 -4.11
C MET A 28 9.47 3.64 -3.34
N ASP A 29 10.46 2.91 -3.90
CA ASP A 29 11.70 2.49 -3.21
C ASP A 29 11.45 1.93 -1.79
N LEU A 30 10.48 1.01 -1.68
CA LEU A 30 10.14 0.37 -0.42
C LEU A 30 11.10 -0.76 -0.11
N LYS A 31 11.60 -0.77 1.13
CA LYS A 31 12.51 -1.77 1.68
C LYS A 31 11.88 -2.42 2.90
N LYS A 32 12.33 -3.64 3.22
CA LYS A 32 11.88 -4.33 4.43
C LYS A 32 12.17 -3.47 5.66
N GLY A 33 11.15 -3.19 6.46
CA GLY A 33 11.25 -2.34 7.64
C GLY A 33 10.73 -0.91 7.44
N ASP A 34 10.53 -0.47 6.20
CA ASP A 34 9.90 0.81 5.92
C ASP A 34 8.48 0.85 6.49
N LYS A 35 8.12 1.97 7.11
CA LYS A 35 6.76 2.23 7.60
C LYS A 35 5.96 2.95 6.52
N LEU A 36 4.70 2.54 6.37
CA LEU A 36 3.76 3.13 5.42
C LEU A 36 2.58 3.73 6.18
N ILE A 37 2.09 4.87 5.68
CA ILE A 37 0.85 5.49 6.12
C ILE A 37 -0.22 5.21 5.08
N TRP A 38 -1.34 4.69 5.54
CA TRP A 38 -2.56 4.54 4.76
C TRP A 38 -3.53 5.64 5.19
N SER A 39 -3.97 6.47 4.25
CA SER A 39 -5.01 7.47 4.52
C SER A 39 -6.20 7.23 3.61
N VAL A 40 -7.40 7.32 4.17
CA VAL A 40 -8.65 7.32 3.42
C VAL A 40 -9.03 8.78 3.18
N GLU A 41 -9.19 9.14 1.91
CA GLU A 41 -9.80 10.41 1.52
C GLU A 41 -11.20 10.14 0.98
N GLU A 42 -12.16 10.92 1.45
CA GLU A 42 -13.55 10.87 1.00
C GLU A 42 -13.85 12.06 0.08
N GLY A 43 -14.36 11.75 -1.11
CA GLY A 43 -14.91 12.70 -2.07
C GLY A 43 -16.07 12.03 -2.82
N ASN A 44 -16.18 12.25 -4.14
CA ASN A 44 -17.16 11.50 -4.95
C ASN A 44 -16.89 9.98 -4.99
N HIS A 45 -15.70 9.54 -4.60
CA HIS A 45 -15.31 8.14 -4.41
C HIS A 45 -14.38 8.04 -3.19
N GLY A 46 -14.32 6.88 -2.53
CA GLY A 46 -13.33 6.61 -1.50
C GLY A 46 -11.96 6.28 -2.10
N ILE A 47 -10.93 7.03 -1.74
CA ILE A 47 -9.56 6.84 -2.22
C ILE A 47 -8.70 6.38 -1.05
N LEU A 48 -7.94 5.30 -1.25
CA LEU A 48 -6.96 4.81 -0.30
C LEU A 48 -5.56 5.20 -0.77
N ILE A 49 -4.92 6.11 -0.05
CA ILE A 49 -3.62 6.66 -0.41
C ILE A 49 -2.54 5.99 0.45
N LEU A 50 -1.51 5.47 -0.22
CA LEU A 50 -0.35 4.84 0.40
C LEU A 50 0.86 5.77 0.28
N LYS A 51 1.46 6.15 1.41
CA LYS A 51 2.68 6.97 1.44
C LYS A 51 3.76 6.31 2.28
N LYS A 52 5.03 6.38 1.83
CA LYS A 52 6.18 6.04 2.65
C LYS A 52 6.32 7.09 3.75
N MET A 53 6.43 6.65 5.01
CA MET A 53 6.73 7.56 6.11
C MET A 53 8.20 7.96 6.01
N ILE A 54 8.46 9.28 6.00
CA ILE A 54 9.82 9.82 6.06
C ILE A 54 9.97 10.37 7.48
N GLU A 55 10.73 9.68 8.31
CA GLU A 55 11.16 10.20 9.62
C GLU A 55 12.21 11.30 9.33
N GLY A 56 11.89 12.53 9.73
CA GLY A 56 12.74 13.72 9.55
C GLY A 56 13.71 13.93 10.70
#